data_AF-F4RZQ9-F1
#
_entry.id   AF-F4RZQ9-F1
#
_cell.length_a   1.000
_cell.length_b   1.000
_cell.length_c   1.000
_cell.angle_alpha   90.00
_cell.angle_beta   90.00
_cell.angle_gamma   90.00
#
_symmetry.space_group_name_H-M   'P 1'
#
loop_
_entity.id
_entity.type
_entity.pdbx_description
1 polymer ?
#
loop_
_entity_poly.entity_id
_entity_poly.type
_entity_poly.pdbx_seq_one_letter_code
_entity_poly.pdbx_strand_id
1 'polypeptide(L)' 'CNKHFARAFNLQTHIATHKGIKPFKCPTPNCSKSFSRRHDLSRHLNSLHSD' A
#
# COMPACT_ATOMS: atom_id res chain seq x y z
N CYS A 1 7.94 -1.39 -17.78
CA CYS A 1 9.04 -1.04 -16.84
C CYS A 1 9.99 -2.24 -16.80
N ASN A 2 11.30 -2.04 -16.58
CA ASN A 2 12.30 -3.13 -16.61
C ASN A 2 12.72 -3.59 -15.20
N LYS A 3 11.78 -3.60 -14.25
CA LYS A 3 12.03 -4.02 -12.86
C LYS A 3 11.86 -5.53 -12.73
N HIS A 4 12.82 -6.16 -12.05
CA HIS A 4 12.80 -7.59 -11.75
C HIS A 4 12.60 -7.79 -10.24
N PHE A 5 11.86 -8.83 -9.88
CA PHE A 5 11.55 -9.13 -8.49
C PHE A 5 11.85 -10.60 -8.20
N ALA A 6 12.62 -10.86 -7.14
CA ALA A 6 12.95 -12.21 -6.71
C ALA A 6 11.77 -12.98 -6.09
N ARG A 7 10.67 -12.28 -5.73
CA ARG A 7 9.51 -12.87 -5.05
C ARG A 7 8.22 -12.47 -5.75
N ALA A 8 7.32 -13.44 -5.96
CA ALA A 8 6.05 -13.23 -6.64
C ALA A 8 5.18 -12.15 -5.97
N PHE A 9 5.13 -12.11 -4.64
CA PHE A 9 4.32 -11.10 -3.93
C PHE A 9 4.81 -9.66 -4.20
N ASN A 10 6.13 -9.47 -4.38
CA ASN A 10 6.71 -8.17 -4.69
C ASN A 10 6.32 -7.74 -6.11
N LEU A 11 6.37 -8.67 -7.07
CA LEU A 11 5.92 -8.42 -8.44
C LEU A 11 4.43 -8.07 -8.49
N GLN A 12 3.58 -8.83 -7.79
CA GLN A 12 2.14 -8.56 -7.74
C GLN A 12 1.83 -7.18 -7.16
N THR A 13 2.49 -6.83 -6.06
CA THR A 13 2.34 -5.50 -5.46
C THR A 13 2.84 -4.39 -6.39
N HIS A 14 3.93 -4.63 -7.13
CA HIS A 14 4.41 -3.70 -8.13
C HIS A 14 3.42 -3.50 -9.28
N ILE A 15 2.83 -4.58 -9.80
CA ILE A 15 1.80 -4.49 -10.85
C ILE A 15 0.59 -3.67 -10.38
N ALA A 16 0.22 -3.76 -9.10
CA ALA A 16 -0.84 -2.93 -8.54
C ALA A 16 -0.55 -1.42 -8.71
N THR A 17 0.72 -1.00 -8.70
CA THR A 17 1.10 0.41 -8.95
C THR A 17 0.84 0.86 -10.39
N HIS A 18 1.01 -0.05 -11.37
CA HIS A 18 0.69 0.25 -12.77
C HIS A 18 -0.81 0.36 -13.01
N LYS A 19 -1.61 -0.41 -12.28
CA LYS A 19 -3.08 -0.38 -12.36
C LYS A 19 -3.72 0.67 -11.44
N GLY A 20 -2.93 1.38 -10.65
CA GLY A 20 -3.45 2.30 -9.62
C GLY A 20 -4.20 1.60 -8.48
N ILE A 21 -4.08 0.28 -8.34
CA ILE A 21 -4.78 -0.51 -7.34
C ILE A 21 -4.09 -0.32 -5.99
N LYS A 22 -4.89 0.05 -4.99
CA LYS A 22 -4.47 0.27 -3.61
C LYS A 22 -5.42 -0.48 -2.69
N PRO A 23 -5.19 -1.79 -2.47
CA PRO A 23 -6.13 -2.63 -1.75
C PRO A 23 -6.18 -2.30 -0.25
N PHE A 24 -5.16 -1.63 0.29
CA PHE A 24 -5.06 -1.30 1.70
C PHE A 24 -5.57 0.13 1.94
N LYS A 25 -6.85 0.27 2.28
CA LYS A 25 -7.46 1.55 2.65
C LYS A 25 -7.23 1.86 4.13
N CYS A 26 -7.06 3.14 4.45
CA CYS A 26 -7.05 3.58 5.84
C CYS A 26 -8.44 3.32 6.46
N PRO A 27 -8.53 2.65 7.62
CA PRO A 27 -9.80 2.42 8.30
C PRO A 27 -10.32 3.66 9.04
N THR A 28 -9.48 4.67 9.25
CA THR A 28 -9.86 5.85 10.05
C THR A 28 -10.93 6.68 9.34
N PRO A 29 -12.04 7.02 10.02
CA PRO A 29 -13.06 7.92 9.49
C PRO A 29 -12.43 9.25 9.03
N ASN A 30 -12.94 9.80 7.93
CA ASN A 30 -12.43 11.03 7.29
C ASN A 30 -11.00 10.92 6.71
N CYS A 31 -10.39 9.73 6.68
CA CYS A 31 -9.12 9.48 6.00
C CYS A 31 -9.31 8.68 4.71
N SER A 32 -9.20 9.35 3.55
CA SER A 32 -9.34 8.71 2.23
C SER A 32 -8.02 8.11 1.70
N LYS A 33 -7.00 7.95 2.54
CA LYS A 33 -5.70 7.43 2.12
C LYS A 33 -5.77 5.93 1.86
N SER A 34 -5.07 5.49 0.83
CA SER A 34 -4.96 4.09 0.44
C SER A 34 -3.55 3.79 -0.07
N PHE A 35 -3.14 2.54 0.09
CA PHE A 35 -1.77 2.08 -0.10
C PHE A 35 -1.74 0.78 -0.91
N SER A 36 -0.66 0.60 -1.68
CA SER A 36 -0.41 -0.63 -2.43
C SER A 36 0.24 -1.72 -1.57
N ARG A 37 0.79 -1.37 -0.39
CA ARG A 37 1.45 -2.31 0.55
C ARG A 37 0.92 -2.15 1.97
N ARG A 38 0.85 -3.27 2.70
CA ARG A 38 0.40 -3.31 4.10
C ARG A 38 1.31 -2.53 5.06
N HIS A 39 2.64 -2.62 4.90
CA HIS A 39 3.56 -1.89 5.77
C HIS A 39 3.46 -0.36 5.59
N ASP A 40 3.10 0.11 4.39
CA ASP A 40 2.88 1.54 4.16
C ASP A 40 1.62 2.03 4.91
N LEU A 41 0.54 1.24 4.92
CA LEU A 41 -0.65 1.51 5.73
C LEU A 41 -0.31 1.49 7.22
N SER A 42 0.40 0.47 7.70
CA SER A 42 0.78 0.36 9.12
C SER A 42 1.61 1.56 9.57
N ARG A 43 2.61 1.98 8.78
CA ARG A 43 3.37 3.21 9.07
C ARG A 43 2.48 4.43 9.13
N HIS A 44 1.55 4.57 8.16
CA HIS A 44 0.61 5.69 8.14
C HIS A 44 -0.26 5.74 9.39
N LEU A 45 -0.82 4.61 9.82
CA LEU A 45 -1.62 4.52 11.03
C LEU A 45 -0.80 4.91 12.26
N ASN A 46 0.40 4.35 12.40
CA ASN A 46 1.27 4.61 13.54
C ASN A 46 1.78 6.06 13.61
N SER A 47 1.79 6.81 12.50
CA SER A 47 2.28 8.19 12.47
C SER A 47 1.18 9.25 12.51
N LEU A 48 -0.04 8.93 12.06
CA LEU A 48 -1.10 9.90 11.84
C LEU A 48 -2.42 9.57 12.54
N HIS A 49 -2.56 8.34 13.04
CA HIS A 49 -3.77 7.82 13.70
C HIS A 49 -3.42 7.02 14.96
N SER A 50 -2.30 7.38 15.59
CA SER A 50 -1.83 6.82 16.85
C SER A 50 -2.53 7.54 18.01
N ASP A 51 -3.78 7.17 18.26
CA ASP A 51 -4.53 7.47 19.48
C ASP A 51 -4.74 6.18 20.28
#